data_AF-A0A251TL04-F1
#
_entry.id   AF-A0A251TL04-F1
#
_cell.length_a   1.000
_cell.length_b   1.000
_cell.length_c   1.000
_cell.angle_alpha   90.00
_cell.angle_beta   90.00
_cell.angle_gamma   90.00
#
_symmetry.space_group_name_H-M   'P 1'
#
loop_
_entity.id
_entity.type
_entity.pdbx_description
1 polymer ?
#
loop_
_entity_poly.entity_id
_entity_poly.type
_entity_poly.pdbx_seq_one_letter_code
_entity_poly.pdbx_strand_id
1 'polypeptide(L)'
;MIRFQSVGCYCRIYGCLVGGTTVHSVLLDKDSLSLFSTMVRVNCERVIVVMNATNTATKIQPKKEVLKYWKQIKDELVLPLVTDLCEIAGLETPPCFMGLPDELKFKILESVSAFDLARVSCVSSKLRCLASSDKLWNRKFLEHFEDVVFVNNGGRTYKEKFANTWKNLVDWNECQSRCMEESNFCYSNITLIGWFGHLND
;
A
#
# COMPACT_ATOMS: atom_id res chain seq x y z
N MET A 1 3.96 3.48 28.37
CA MET A 1 5.43 3.42 28.41
C MET A 1 5.93 2.53 27.27
N ILE A 2 6.87 3.01 26.46
CA ILE A 2 7.51 2.22 25.39
C ILE A 2 8.89 1.74 25.87
N ARG A 3 9.22 0.49 25.58
CA ARG A 3 10.49 -0.15 25.94
C ARG A 3 11.09 -0.91 24.76
N PHE A 4 12.40 -0.99 24.76
CA PHE A 4 13.20 -1.71 23.78
C PHE A 4 13.94 -2.85 24.49
N GLN A 5 13.87 -4.05 23.92
CA GLN A 5 14.57 -5.22 24.44
C GLN A 5 15.28 -5.94 23.30
N SER A 6 16.60 -6.07 23.44
CA SER A 6 17.42 -6.88 22.55
C SER A 6 17.22 -8.37 22.85
N VAL A 7 16.79 -9.15 21.86
CA VAL A 7 16.59 -10.61 21.95
C VAL A 7 17.35 -11.28 20.80
N GLY A 8 18.59 -11.74 21.05
CA GLY A 8 19.45 -12.31 20.01
C GLY A 8 19.73 -11.33 18.86
N CYS A 9 19.45 -11.73 17.62
CA CYS A 9 19.52 -10.90 16.42
C CYS A 9 18.29 -9.99 16.23
N TYR A 10 17.35 -9.97 17.16
CA TYR A 10 16.15 -9.15 17.07
C TYR A 10 16.11 -8.05 18.14
N CYS A 11 15.34 -7.00 17.85
CA CYS A 11 14.95 -5.95 18.78
C CYS A 11 13.44 -6.01 18.95
N ARG A 12 12.97 -6.38 20.15
CA ARG A 12 11.57 -6.31 20.52
C ARG A 12 11.28 -4.90 21.04
N ILE A 13 10.36 -4.21 20.38
CA ILE A 13 9.80 -2.95 20.88
C ILE A 13 8.43 -3.29 21.44
N TYR A 14 8.16 -2.90 22.67
CA TYR A 14 6.87 -3.16 23.30
C TYR A 14 6.43 -1.99 24.15
N GLY A 15 5.13 -1.87 24.32
CA GLY A 15 4.56 -0.81 25.12
C GLY A 15 3.17 -1.16 25.61
N CYS A 16 2.79 -0.49 26.68
CA CYS A 16 1.47 -0.58 27.26
C CYS A 16 1.11 0.82 27.78
N LEU A 17 -0.17 1.18 27.70
CA LEU A 17 -0.66 2.43 28.25
C LEU A 17 -0.86 2.30 29.77
N VAL A 18 -0.58 3.36 30.52
CA VAL A 18 -0.84 3.38 31.97
C VAL A 18 -2.35 3.28 32.17
N GLY A 19 -2.81 2.23 32.86
CA GLY A 19 -4.24 1.91 33.03
C GLY A 19 -4.79 0.89 32.03
N GLY A 20 -4.01 0.49 31.01
CA GLY A 20 -4.35 -0.60 30.09
C GLY A 20 -3.85 -1.95 30.60
N THR A 21 -4.54 -3.03 30.23
CA THR A 21 -4.15 -4.43 30.53
C THR A 21 -3.36 -5.07 29.38
N THR A 22 -3.46 -4.50 28.17
CA THR A 22 -2.86 -5.04 26.95
C THR A 22 -1.45 -4.50 26.73
N VAL A 23 -0.51 -5.41 26.46
CA VAL A 23 0.85 -5.05 26.05
C VAL A 23 0.98 -5.32 24.55
N HIS A 24 1.27 -4.28 23.79
CA HIS A 24 1.53 -4.38 22.35
C HIS A 24 3.02 -4.51 22.11
N SER A 25 3.41 -5.36 21.15
CA SER A 25 4.82 -5.58 20.85
C SER A 25 5.06 -5.91 19.39
N VAL A 26 6.18 -5.43 18.86
CA VAL A 26 6.69 -5.73 17.52
C VAL A 26 8.13 -6.26 17.65
N LEU A 27 8.47 -7.26 16.85
CA LEU A 27 9.82 -7.82 16.79
C LEU A 27 10.47 -7.40 15.47
N LEU A 28 11.62 -6.71 15.57
CA LEU A 28 12.37 -6.20 14.44
C LEU A 28 13.71 -6.92 14.31
N ASP A 29 14.16 -7.19 13.09
CA ASP A 29 15.48 -7.74 12.83
C ASP A 29 16.59 -6.66 12.96
N LYS A 30 17.67 -6.96 13.69
CA LYS A 30 18.76 -5.99 13.96
C LYS A 30 19.60 -5.71 12.74
N ASP A 31 19.82 -6.69 11.88
CA ASP A 31 20.63 -6.50 10.66
C ASP A 31 19.94 -5.49 9.73
N SER A 32 18.63 -5.50 9.74
CA SER A 32 17.80 -4.49 9.08
C SER A 32 17.78 -3.13 9.77
N LEU A 33 17.85 -3.06 11.10
CA LEU A 33 18.00 -1.78 11.82
C LEU A 33 19.38 -1.13 11.58
N SER A 34 20.42 -1.94 11.38
CA SER A 34 21.73 -1.48 10.93
C SER A 34 21.65 -0.82 9.55
N LEU A 35 20.84 -1.40 8.64
CA LEU A 35 20.52 -0.81 7.34
C LEU A 35 19.78 0.53 7.50
N PHE A 36 18.84 0.67 8.44
CA PHE A 36 18.20 1.95 8.76
C PHE A 36 19.17 3.04 9.18
N SER A 37 20.06 2.75 10.13
CA SER A 37 21.07 3.69 10.62
C SER A 37 22.00 4.15 9.48
N THR A 38 22.39 3.19 8.63
CA THR A 38 23.17 3.47 7.42
C THR A 38 22.38 4.31 6.42
N MET A 39 21.08 4.10 6.30
CA MET A 39 20.22 4.76 5.32
C MET A 39 19.82 6.19 5.70
N VAL A 40 19.64 6.50 6.98
CA VAL A 40 19.50 7.91 7.43
C VAL A 40 20.73 8.75 7.07
N ARG A 41 21.88 8.08 6.87
CA ARG A 41 23.17 8.70 6.55
C ARG A 41 23.49 8.71 5.04
N VAL A 42 22.85 7.89 4.21
CA VAL A 42 23.22 7.72 2.78
C VAL A 42 21.98 7.82 1.88
N ASN A 43 22.07 8.64 0.84
CA ASN A 43 20.95 8.97 -0.06
C ASN A 43 20.29 7.72 -0.68
N CYS A 44 18.95 7.66 -0.57
CA CYS A 44 18.10 6.44 -0.56
C CYS A 44 17.89 5.70 -1.90
N GLU A 45 18.64 6.02 -2.96
CA GLU A 45 18.37 5.52 -4.32
C GLU A 45 19.23 4.31 -4.74
N ARG A 46 20.28 3.98 -3.98
CA ARG A 46 21.23 2.92 -4.37
C ARG A 46 20.78 1.55 -3.86
N VAL A 47 20.81 0.55 -4.76
CA VAL A 47 20.68 -0.88 -4.42
C VAL A 47 21.98 -1.33 -3.77
N ILE A 48 21.88 -1.94 -2.59
CA ILE A 48 23.05 -2.49 -1.89
C ILE A 48 23.07 -3.99 -2.14
N VAL A 49 24.23 -4.52 -2.54
CA VAL A 49 24.43 -5.97 -2.65
C VAL A 49 25.06 -6.45 -1.35
N VAL A 50 24.35 -7.30 -0.62
CA VAL A 50 24.85 -7.91 0.62
C VAL A 50 25.08 -9.39 0.36
N MET A 51 26.29 -9.87 0.66
CA MET A 51 26.59 -11.30 0.70
C MET A 51 26.06 -11.86 2.02
N ASN A 52 25.22 -12.89 1.95
CA ASN A 52 24.80 -13.62 3.14
C ASN A 52 25.82 -14.70 3.53
N ALA A 53 25.60 -15.36 4.67
CA ALA A 53 26.47 -16.41 5.19
C ALA A 53 26.66 -17.62 4.25
N THR A 54 25.81 -17.78 3.22
CA THR A 54 25.91 -18.83 2.21
C THR A 54 26.58 -18.36 0.91
N ASN A 55 27.29 -17.21 0.93
CA ASN A 55 27.93 -16.57 -0.23
C ASN A 55 26.99 -16.22 -1.38
N THR A 56 25.69 -16.11 -1.12
CA THR A 56 24.71 -15.67 -2.12
C THR A 56 24.51 -14.16 -2.04
N ALA A 57 24.59 -13.50 -3.20
CA ALA A 57 24.46 -12.06 -3.31
C ALA A 57 22.96 -11.67 -3.31
N THR A 58 22.52 -10.97 -2.27
CA THR A 58 21.16 -10.44 -2.17
C THR A 58 21.14 -8.95 -2.48
N LYS A 59 20.29 -8.55 -3.42
CA LYS A 59 20.05 -7.14 -3.75
C LYS A 59 19.01 -6.58 -2.79
N ILE A 60 19.45 -5.74 -1.88
CA ILE A 60 18.57 -5.03 -0.94
C ILE A 60 18.26 -3.67 -1.54
N GLN A 61 16.96 -3.34 -1.61
CA GLN A 61 16.50 -1.97 -1.88
C GLN A 61 16.19 -1.32 -0.54
N PRO A 62 17.09 -0.52 0.03
CA PRO A 62 16.97 -0.09 1.42
C PRO A 62 15.67 0.71 1.65
N LYS A 63 15.20 1.45 0.64
CA LYS A 63 13.95 2.25 0.70
C LYS A 63 12.73 1.36 0.89
N LYS A 64 12.69 0.19 0.23
CA LYS A 64 11.58 -0.76 0.37
C LYS A 64 11.59 -1.43 1.75
N GLU A 65 12.78 -1.81 2.23
CA GLU A 65 12.91 -2.36 3.58
C GLU A 65 12.47 -1.34 4.62
N VAL A 66 12.97 -0.11 4.56
CA VAL A 66 12.57 0.96 5.50
C VAL A 66 11.05 1.19 5.53
N LEU A 67 10.40 1.21 4.36
CA LEU A 67 8.95 1.34 4.29
C LEU A 67 8.20 0.15 4.90
N LYS A 68 8.71 -1.08 4.68
CA LYS A 68 8.16 -2.31 5.29
C LYS A 68 8.22 -2.23 6.82
N TYR A 69 9.36 -1.81 7.36
CA TYR A 69 9.56 -1.67 8.80
C TYR A 69 8.72 -0.55 9.41
N TRP A 70 8.66 0.61 8.76
CA TRP A 70 7.79 1.69 9.20
C TRP A 70 6.33 1.25 9.24
N LYS A 71 5.87 0.52 8.21
CA LYS A 71 4.53 -0.07 8.17
C LYS A 71 4.33 -1.05 9.32
N GLN A 72 5.27 -1.96 9.55
CA GLN A 72 5.17 -2.95 10.62
C GLN A 72 5.07 -2.29 12.00
N ILE A 73 5.93 -1.31 12.31
CA ILE A 73 5.89 -0.56 13.58
C ILE A 73 4.54 0.17 13.73
N LYS A 74 4.07 0.82 12.66
CA LYS A 74 2.80 1.52 12.67
C LYS A 74 1.62 0.59 12.94
N ASP A 75 1.54 -0.52 12.22
CA ASP A 75 0.38 -1.41 12.22
C ASP A 75 0.35 -2.26 13.50
N GLU A 76 1.50 -2.73 13.99
CA GLU A 76 1.58 -3.69 15.12
C GLU A 76 1.81 -3.04 16.49
N LEU A 77 2.32 -1.80 16.55
CA LEU A 77 2.62 -1.13 17.81
C LEU A 77 1.90 0.21 17.96
N VAL A 78 2.04 1.12 17.00
CA VAL A 78 1.51 2.49 17.13
C VAL A 78 0.00 2.49 17.10
N LEU A 79 -0.61 1.83 16.12
CA LEU A 79 -2.07 1.83 15.95
C LEU A 79 -2.78 1.23 17.16
N PRO A 80 -2.39 0.04 17.69
CA PRO A 80 -3.01 -0.50 18.89
C PRO A 80 -2.84 0.38 20.13
N LEU A 81 -1.66 0.98 20.34
CA LEU A 81 -1.43 1.89 21.47
C LEU A 81 -2.30 3.16 21.40
N VAL A 82 -2.52 3.69 20.20
CA VAL A 82 -3.39 4.85 19.99
C VAL A 82 -4.85 4.47 20.17
N THR A 83 -5.26 3.27 19.74
CA THR A 83 -6.60 2.74 19.99
C THR A 83 -6.87 2.63 21.48
N ASP A 84 -5.99 1.96 22.24
CA ASP A 84 -6.12 1.82 23.70
C ASP A 84 -6.15 3.19 24.41
N LEU A 85 -5.38 4.17 23.94
CA LEU A 85 -5.41 5.54 24.46
C LEU A 85 -6.75 6.21 24.23
N CYS A 86 -7.34 6.04 23.05
CA CYS A 86 -8.67 6.59 22.78
C CYS A 86 -9.72 5.94 23.69
N GLU A 87 -9.69 4.61 23.83
CA GLU A 87 -10.59 3.88 24.74
C GLU A 87 -10.47 4.36 26.20
N ILE A 88 -9.24 4.46 26.72
CA ILE A 88 -9.00 4.91 28.10
C ILE A 88 -9.40 6.38 28.30
N ALA A 89 -9.22 7.22 27.28
CA ALA A 89 -9.64 8.61 27.31
C ALA A 89 -11.16 8.81 27.08
N GLY A 90 -11.92 7.74 26.81
CA GLY A 90 -13.33 7.81 26.43
C GLY A 90 -13.55 8.54 25.09
N LEU A 91 -12.51 8.60 24.26
CA LEU A 91 -12.54 9.18 22.92
C LEU A 91 -12.93 8.10 21.90
N GLU A 92 -13.66 8.50 20.87
CA GLU A 92 -13.86 7.63 19.72
C GLU A 92 -12.51 7.25 19.12
N THR A 93 -12.32 5.97 18.76
CA THR A 93 -11.10 5.52 18.08
C THR A 93 -10.81 6.42 16.88
N PRO A 94 -9.54 6.69 16.53
CA PRO A 94 -9.22 7.62 15.45
C PRO A 94 -10.01 7.23 14.20
N PRO A 95 -10.71 8.18 13.56
CA PRO A 95 -11.58 7.87 12.44
C PRO A 95 -10.78 7.12 11.38
N CYS A 96 -11.04 5.82 11.25
CA CYS A 96 -10.34 4.95 10.34
C CYS A 96 -11.30 4.55 9.23
N PHE A 97 -10.85 4.66 7.98
CA PHE A 97 -11.63 4.21 6.83
C PHE A 97 -12.10 2.76 7.00
N MET A 98 -11.28 1.94 7.65
CA MET A 98 -11.59 0.53 7.91
C MET A 98 -12.68 0.30 8.97
N GLY A 99 -12.95 1.29 9.82
CA GLY A 99 -13.98 1.28 10.86
C GLY A 99 -15.36 1.73 10.37
N LEU A 100 -15.47 2.26 9.15
CA LEU A 100 -16.76 2.63 8.57
C LEU A 100 -17.59 1.38 8.22
N PRO A 101 -18.93 1.43 8.28
CA PRO A 101 -19.80 0.43 7.65
C PRO A 101 -19.44 0.20 6.17
N ASP A 102 -19.59 -1.02 5.67
CA ASP A 102 -19.18 -1.37 4.31
C ASP A 102 -19.90 -0.56 3.23
N GLU A 103 -21.15 -0.15 3.47
CA GLU A 103 -21.88 0.75 2.57
C GLU A 103 -21.18 2.11 2.43
N LEU A 104 -20.69 2.69 3.53
CA LEU A 104 -19.97 3.96 3.51
C LEU A 104 -18.60 3.83 2.87
N LYS A 105 -17.88 2.72 3.16
CA LYS A 105 -16.61 2.42 2.47
C LYS A 105 -16.83 2.37 0.96
N PHE A 106 -17.91 1.74 0.52
CA PHE A 106 -18.23 1.59 -0.90
C PHE A 106 -18.54 2.94 -1.56
N LYS A 107 -19.38 3.79 -0.95
CA LYS A 107 -19.70 5.14 -1.49
C LYS A 107 -18.47 6.03 -1.61
N ILE A 108 -17.54 5.94 -0.67
CA ILE A 108 -16.27 6.66 -0.76
C ILE A 108 -15.44 6.13 -1.95
N LEU A 109 -15.36 4.80 -2.13
CA LEU A 109 -14.66 4.21 -3.28
C LEU A 109 -15.34 4.47 -4.62
N GLU A 110 -16.66 4.68 -4.64
CA GLU A 110 -17.38 5.14 -5.84
C GLU A 110 -16.98 6.56 -6.24
N SER A 111 -16.61 7.39 -5.27
CA SER A 111 -16.28 8.79 -5.49
C SER A 111 -14.84 9.02 -5.98
N VAL A 112 -13.96 8.02 -5.88
CA VAL A 112 -12.56 8.15 -6.34
C VAL A 112 -12.43 7.87 -7.84
N SER A 113 -11.36 8.38 -8.46
CA SER A 113 -11.04 8.10 -9.86
C SER A 113 -10.70 6.61 -10.09
N ALA A 114 -10.74 6.14 -11.33
CA ALA A 114 -10.35 4.76 -11.65
C ALA A 114 -8.88 4.48 -11.29
N PHE A 115 -8.00 5.49 -11.45
CA PHE A 115 -6.59 5.41 -11.11
C PHE A 115 -6.37 5.32 -9.60
N ASP A 116 -7.03 6.18 -8.83
CA ASP A 116 -6.93 6.15 -7.38
C ASP A 116 -7.57 4.89 -6.79
N LEU A 117 -8.64 4.39 -7.39
CA LEU A 117 -9.22 3.10 -7.01
C LEU A 117 -8.22 1.95 -7.19
N ALA A 118 -7.47 1.94 -8.30
CA ALA A 118 -6.39 0.98 -8.50
C ALA A 118 -5.30 1.12 -7.42
N ARG A 119 -4.90 2.36 -7.09
CA ARG A 119 -3.89 2.62 -6.04
C ARG A 119 -4.36 2.17 -4.65
N VAL A 120 -5.63 2.41 -4.31
CA VAL A 120 -6.24 1.94 -3.05
C VAL A 120 -6.16 0.43 -2.93
N SER A 121 -6.36 -0.31 -4.04
CA SER A 121 -6.28 -1.78 -4.06
C SER A 121 -4.88 -2.33 -3.70
N CYS A 122 -3.83 -1.49 -3.79
CA CYS A 122 -2.46 -1.87 -3.45
C CYS A 122 -2.12 -1.68 -1.97
N VAL A 123 -2.95 -0.98 -1.19
CA VAL A 123 -2.63 -0.60 0.20
C VAL A 123 -2.72 -1.80 1.16
N SER A 124 -3.77 -2.62 1.04
CA SER A 124 -4.00 -3.82 1.85
C SER A 124 -4.85 -4.85 1.12
N SER A 125 -4.82 -6.11 1.57
CA SER A 125 -5.67 -7.19 1.03
C SER A 125 -7.16 -6.87 1.18
N LYS A 126 -7.57 -6.31 2.33
CA LYS A 126 -8.97 -5.93 2.57
C LYS A 126 -9.44 -4.81 1.64
N LEU A 127 -8.59 -3.81 1.39
CA LEU A 127 -8.88 -2.76 0.42
C LEU A 127 -8.87 -3.29 -1.02
N ARG A 128 -8.01 -4.26 -1.34
CA ARG A 128 -8.01 -4.94 -2.64
C ARG A 128 -9.33 -5.64 -2.92
N CYS A 129 -9.88 -6.36 -1.94
CA CYS A 129 -11.18 -7.03 -2.07
C CYS A 129 -12.30 -6.01 -2.31
N LEU A 130 -12.36 -4.94 -1.50
CA LEU A 130 -13.37 -3.89 -1.66
C LEU A 130 -13.26 -3.17 -3.02
N ALA A 131 -12.04 -2.79 -3.42
CA ALA A 131 -11.78 -2.07 -4.66
C ALA A 131 -11.87 -2.95 -5.92
N SER A 132 -12.00 -4.28 -5.80
CA SER A 132 -12.17 -5.19 -6.95
C SER A 132 -13.64 -5.50 -7.26
N SER A 133 -14.58 -4.79 -6.61
CA SER A 133 -16.01 -4.92 -6.91
C SER A 133 -16.31 -4.56 -8.36
N ASP A 134 -16.96 -5.47 -9.06
CA ASP A 134 -17.33 -5.31 -10.47
C ASP A 134 -18.29 -4.12 -10.68
N LYS A 135 -19.13 -3.80 -9.68
CA LYS A 135 -20.01 -2.62 -9.70
C LYS A 135 -19.22 -1.30 -9.72
N LEU A 136 -18.13 -1.20 -8.95
CA LEU A 136 -17.26 -0.02 -8.96
C LEU A 136 -16.64 0.14 -10.34
N TRP A 137 -16.06 -0.93 -10.88
CA TRP A 137 -15.38 -0.89 -12.16
C TRP A 137 -16.34 -0.66 -13.34
N ASN A 138 -17.58 -1.15 -13.26
CA ASN A 138 -18.62 -0.83 -14.24
C ASN A 138 -18.85 0.68 -14.30
N ARG A 139 -19.10 1.31 -13.15
CA ARG A 139 -19.29 2.76 -13.07
C ARG A 139 -18.07 3.52 -13.60
N LYS A 140 -16.86 3.15 -13.17
CA LYS A 140 -15.63 3.80 -13.64
C LYS A 140 -15.41 3.62 -15.13
N PHE A 141 -15.81 2.49 -15.68
CA PHE A 141 -15.74 2.21 -17.10
C PHE A 141 -16.69 3.10 -17.90
N LEU A 142 -17.95 3.22 -17.45
CA LEU A 142 -18.93 4.12 -18.07
C LEU A 142 -18.51 5.58 -17.96
N GLU A 143 -18.04 6.02 -16.78
CA GLU A 143 -17.54 7.39 -16.57
C GLU A 143 -16.34 7.75 -17.47
N HIS A 144 -15.54 6.77 -17.90
CA HIS A 144 -14.29 7.02 -18.63
C HIS A 144 -14.37 6.72 -20.13
N PHE A 145 -15.29 5.85 -20.55
CA PHE A 145 -15.39 5.35 -21.93
C PHE A 145 -16.82 5.41 -22.47
N GLU A 146 -17.64 6.35 -21.98
CA GLU A 146 -19.08 6.50 -22.26
C GLU A 146 -19.44 6.44 -23.77
N ASP A 147 -18.53 6.89 -24.64
CA ASP A 147 -18.71 6.96 -26.11
C ASP A 147 -18.19 5.75 -26.91
N VAL A 148 -17.56 4.76 -26.26
CA VAL A 148 -16.97 3.63 -27.00
C VAL A 148 -18.01 2.51 -27.19
N VAL A 149 -18.40 2.25 -28.44
CA VAL A 149 -19.29 1.13 -28.80
C VAL A 149 -18.55 -0.19 -28.55
N PHE A 150 -18.90 -0.90 -27.48
CA PHE A 150 -18.25 -2.16 -27.15
C PHE A 150 -18.97 -3.38 -27.73
N VAL A 151 -18.18 -4.22 -28.40
CA VAL A 151 -18.55 -5.61 -28.68
C VAL A 151 -18.56 -6.36 -27.35
N ASN A 152 -19.71 -6.94 -27.01
CA ASN A 152 -19.91 -7.64 -25.75
C ASN A 152 -19.08 -8.93 -25.71
N ASN A 153 -17.83 -8.84 -25.26
CA ASN A 153 -17.02 -10.02 -24.93
C ASN A 153 -17.54 -10.60 -23.61
N GLY A 154 -18.51 -11.51 -23.71
CA GLY A 154 -19.08 -12.22 -22.57
C GLY A 154 -18.01 -12.89 -21.72
N GLY A 155 -18.16 -12.79 -20.39
CA GLY A 155 -17.32 -13.50 -19.41
C GLY A 155 -16.21 -12.71 -18.72
N ARG A 156 -15.97 -11.44 -19.08
CA ARG A 156 -14.96 -10.59 -18.40
C ARG A 156 -15.58 -9.60 -17.41
N THR A 157 -14.90 -9.40 -16.30
CA THR A 157 -15.20 -8.34 -15.31
C THR A 157 -14.98 -6.94 -15.92
N TYR A 158 -15.68 -5.94 -15.42
CA TYR A 158 -15.49 -4.55 -15.85
C TYR A 158 -14.09 -4.02 -15.53
N LYS A 159 -13.43 -4.57 -14.51
CA LYS A 159 -12.03 -4.27 -14.21
C LYS A 159 -11.11 -4.68 -15.36
N GLU A 160 -11.31 -5.88 -15.91
CA GLU A 160 -10.55 -6.38 -17.06
C GLU A 160 -10.91 -5.62 -18.35
N LYS A 161 -12.18 -5.27 -18.55
CA LYS A 161 -12.61 -4.43 -19.68
C LYS A 161 -11.94 -3.06 -19.62
N PHE A 162 -11.91 -2.42 -18.46
CA PHE A 162 -11.22 -1.15 -18.24
C PHE A 162 -9.74 -1.27 -18.59
N ALA A 163 -9.06 -2.29 -18.06
CA ALA A 163 -7.66 -2.56 -18.31
C ALA A 163 -7.35 -2.72 -19.81
N ASN A 164 -8.14 -3.53 -20.50
CA ASN A 164 -7.94 -3.86 -21.90
C ASN A 164 -8.21 -2.67 -22.81
N THR A 165 -9.27 -1.92 -22.53
CA THR A 165 -9.62 -0.72 -23.30
C THR A 165 -8.57 0.36 -23.09
N TRP A 166 -8.11 0.57 -21.86
CA TRP A 166 -7.02 1.49 -21.55
C TRP A 166 -5.74 1.14 -22.31
N LYS A 167 -5.36 -0.15 -22.36
CA LYS A 167 -4.21 -0.62 -23.14
C LYS A 167 -4.34 -0.36 -24.64
N ASN A 168 -5.56 -0.43 -25.18
CA ASN A 168 -5.81 -0.28 -26.61
C ASN A 168 -5.98 1.19 -27.04
N LEU A 169 -6.44 2.07 -26.15
CA LEU A 169 -6.60 3.51 -26.41
C LEU A 169 -5.27 4.27 -26.31
N VAL A 170 -4.36 3.80 -25.46
CA VAL A 170 -3.05 4.41 -25.29
C VAL A 170 -2.11 3.89 -26.39
N ASP A 171 -2.18 4.49 -27.57
CA ASP A 171 -1.10 4.40 -28.55
C ASP A 171 0.13 5.10 -27.94
N TRP A 172 1.29 4.47 -28.09
CA TRP A 172 2.48 4.63 -27.22
C TRP A 172 3.03 6.07 -27.09
N ASN A 173 2.64 7.00 -27.98
CA ASN A 173 3.20 8.35 -28.06
C ASN A 173 2.46 9.42 -27.24
N GLU A 174 1.20 9.21 -26.83
CA GLU A 174 0.42 10.22 -26.08
C GLU A 174 0.52 10.04 -24.55
N CYS A 175 0.91 8.85 -24.10
CA CYS A 175 1.05 8.49 -22.69
C CYS A 175 2.13 9.31 -21.95
N GLN A 176 3.11 9.82 -22.69
CA GLN A 176 4.24 10.56 -22.12
C GLN A 176 3.87 12.01 -21.74
N SER A 177 2.94 12.65 -22.46
CA SER A 177 2.59 14.06 -22.24
C SER A 177 1.56 14.25 -21.11
N ARG A 178 0.48 13.45 -21.07
CA ARG A 178 -0.57 13.60 -20.04
C ARG A 178 -0.14 13.12 -18.66
N CYS A 179 0.74 12.12 -18.58
CA CYS A 179 1.29 11.73 -17.28
C CYS A 179 2.20 12.83 -16.71
N MET A 180 2.98 13.53 -17.55
CA MET A 180 3.93 14.55 -17.07
C MET A 180 3.27 15.80 -16.48
N GLU A 181 2.10 16.21 -16.97
CA GLU A 181 1.41 17.41 -16.44
C GLU A 181 0.79 17.19 -15.05
N GLU A 182 0.37 15.97 -14.72
CA GLU A 182 -0.10 15.61 -13.37
C GLU A 182 1.05 15.12 -12.45
N SER A 183 2.28 15.03 -12.96
CA SER A 183 3.46 14.44 -12.29
C SER A 183 4.35 15.42 -11.51
N ASN A 184 3.88 16.61 -11.14
CA ASN A 184 4.62 17.40 -10.13
C ASN A 184 4.51 16.80 -8.70
N PHE A 185 3.84 15.65 -8.53
CA PHE A 185 3.74 14.98 -7.24
C PHE A 185 3.84 13.45 -7.33
N CYS A 186 4.88 12.91 -8.01
CA CYS A 186 5.61 11.70 -7.55
C CYS A 186 6.68 11.29 -8.57
N TYR A 187 7.90 11.79 -8.39
CA TYR A 187 9.08 11.09 -8.87
C TYR A 187 9.20 9.74 -8.14
N SER A 188 8.93 8.63 -8.84
CA SER A 188 9.72 7.37 -8.81
C SER A 188 8.94 6.21 -9.44
N ASN A 189 9.18 5.98 -10.74
CA ASN A 189 9.30 4.66 -11.39
C ASN A 189 8.38 3.51 -10.94
N ILE A 190 7.12 3.50 -11.41
CA ILE A 190 6.43 2.24 -11.76
C ILE A 190 5.55 2.50 -12.98
N THR A 191 5.99 2.01 -14.14
CA THR A 191 5.20 2.00 -15.37
C THR A 191 3.96 1.12 -15.18
N LEU A 192 2.79 1.66 -15.59
CA LEU A 192 1.45 1.04 -15.56
C LEU A 192 1.38 -0.38 -16.18
N ILE A 193 2.38 -0.77 -16.99
CA ILE A 193 2.48 -2.11 -17.58
C ILE A 193 2.71 -3.20 -16.51
N GLY A 194 3.42 -2.90 -15.43
CA GLY A 194 3.62 -3.85 -14.32
C GLY A 194 2.37 -4.09 -13.46
N TRP A 195 1.36 -3.22 -13.56
CA TRP A 195 0.18 -3.25 -12.69
C TRP A 195 -0.92 -4.21 -13.16
N PHE A 196 -1.01 -4.46 -14.47
CA PHE A 196 -1.98 -5.42 -15.01
C PHE A 196 -1.40 -6.80 -15.29
N GLY A 197 -0.08 -6.97 -15.25
CA GLY A 197 0.58 -8.27 -15.52
C GLY A 197 0.64 -9.21 -14.31
N HIS A 198 0.36 -8.74 -13.09
CA HIS A 198 0.57 -9.50 -11.85
C HIS A 198 -0.72 -9.92 -11.13
N LEU A 199 -1.81 -10.07 -11.88
CA LEU A 199 -3.15 -10.41 -11.39
C LEU A 199 -3.75 -11.68 -12.02
N ASN A 200 -2.90 -12.52 -12.63
CA ASN A 200 -3.23 -13.85 -13.12
C ASN A 200 -2.44 -14.94 -12.36
N ASP A 201 -2.44 -14.87 -11.03
CA ASP A 201 -2.20 -16.02 -10.13
C ASP A 201 -3.14 -15.89 -8.91
#